data_AF-A0A8H5A2X6-F1
#
_entry.id   AF-A0A8H5A2X6-F1
#
_cell.length_a   1.000
_cell.length_b   1.000
_cell.length_c   1.000
_cell.angle_alpha   90.00
_cell.angle_beta   90.00
_cell.angle_gamma   90.00
#
_symmetry.space_group_name_H-M   'P 1'
#
loop_
_entity.id
_entity.type
_entity.pdbx_description
1 polymer ?
#
loop_
_entity_poly.entity_id
_entity_poly.type
_entity_poly.pdbx_seq_one_letter_code
_entity_poly.pdbx_strand_id
1 'polypeptide(L)'
;MPTELFQDLFADYTSGHKNWSGTPDLRRYSYMAHVREVHGGFMASTTQEKAQIQYGVVVSLRTAPPVVDRETRMISHLVSLEGLDKLQTNANAKLATLNSLHAWHWKCTLPERTSFVDAVAALGKTVQPLRVPDQDLQAFSQPDDPGKSDDSPLAASNRWLVEKLKSGYTLLPHTTITGEKVMALFRGPLCPGIPDNQGVKPWSLLGTDLQVLDAATGMFNLSYSAAWNLGRTLAIADRAFTTSLLRLRGKIHSAAVDRAQRQDIDGPLDIESYLRNLESSLQTVVQSQSTSPLQQTRAINRWYRTAEQKAQTPARRLMDIAAYKEEDYNRQVLNVLDTLNSEAVDSDWTAVRGWVIDQLFLAKVPLNHLVTSAESLPRESVRTFAIDTTWVECVVDGALSLANHFSQDDDVIRRAIKEKVNDFLATPIATGPRRGSRPQVPKWGFFLRSMAVTAFPDLKIEVPLPSGSESGLSEVTYMQKLSDDIIICLLDRCPGESTLKSITITQPGHQQGFSLGNKLTANNIDLQFRFLPTQPGVKLEDIKGDMAVSKSWTDHTVPPIYHWPSHTLLSQEFARQSVLALRKPNIFEWAG
;
A
#
# COMPACT_ATOMS: atom_id res chain seq x y z
N MET A 1 43.55 24.98 4.09
CA MET A 1 43.11 25.37 2.74
C MET A 1 44.02 26.48 2.21
N PRO A 2 44.15 26.66 0.88
CA PRO A 2 44.87 27.80 0.32
C PRO A 2 44.28 29.13 0.78
N THR A 3 45.12 30.14 1.02
CA THR A 3 44.67 31.46 1.48
C THR A 3 43.74 32.15 0.48
N GLU A 4 43.95 31.96 -0.82
CA GLU A 4 43.07 32.51 -1.87
C GLU A 4 41.63 31.99 -1.71
N LEU A 5 41.46 30.69 -1.47
CA LEU A 5 40.14 30.09 -1.24
C LEU A 5 39.51 30.62 0.05
N PHE A 6 40.30 30.84 1.10
CA PHE A 6 39.81 31.45 2.34
C PHE A 6 39.30 32.88 2.09
N GLN A 7 40.06 33.67 1.35
CA GLN A 7 39.66 35.03 0.97
C GLN A 7 38.41 35.03 0.09
N ASP A 8 38.26 34.08 -0.84
CA ASP A 8 37.06 33.96 -1.68
C ASP A 8 35.81 33.62 -0.85
N LEU A 9 35.95 32.74 0.14
CA LEU A 9 34.83 32.33 0.99
C LEU A 9 34.35 33.47 1.88
N PHE A 10 35.28 34.21 2.50
CA PHE A 10 35.00 35.23 3.52
C PHE A 10 35.12 36.69 3.02
N ALA A 11 35.31 36.95 1.74
CA ALA A 11 35.28 38.32 1.21
C ALA A 11 33.86 38.92 1.21
N ASP A 12 33.78 40.24 1.11
CA ASP A 12 32.55 40.97 0.84
C ASP A 12 32.25 40.92 -0.67
N TYR A 13 30.99 40.66 -1.02
CA TYR A 13 30.51 40.62 -2.41
C TYR A 13 29.22 41.46 -2.59
N THR A 14 28.96 42.42 -1.72
CA THR A 14 27.80 43.32 -1.78
C THR A 14 27.68 44.06 -3.11
N SER A 15 28.79 44.34 -3.80
CA SER A 15 28.83 44.97 -5.13
C SER A 15 28.78 43.98 -6.30
N GLY A 16 28.68 42.67 -6.05
CA GLY A 16 28.82 41.62 -7.06
C GLY A 16 30.27 41.26 -7.42
N HIS A 17 31.25 42.01 -6.90
CA HIS A 17 32.67 41.73 -7.07
C HIS A 17 33.34 41.41 -5.73
N LYS A 18 34.40 40.60 -5.78
CA LYS A 18 35.20 40.26 -4.60
C LYS A 18 35.85 41.52 -4.02
N ASN A 19 35.54 41.83 -2.77
CA ASN A 19 36.19 42.88 -2.00
C ASN A 19 36.74 42.31 -0.69
N TRP A 20 38.06 42.34 -0.50
CA TRP A 20 38.72 41.79 0.68
C TRP A 20 39.30 42.90 1.54
N SER A 21 38.73 43.09 2.74
CA SER A 21 39.12 44.15 3.69
C SER A 21 40.22 43.75 4.68
N GLY A 22 40.72 42.50 4.61
CA GLY A 22 41.67 41.95 5.60
C GLY A 22 41.00 41.28 6.81
N THR A 23 39.68 41.43 6.94
CA THR A 23 38.86 40.79 7.98
C THR A 23 37.80 39.88 7.36
N PRO A 24 37.55 38.67 7.89
CA PRO A 24 36.53 37.77 7.36
C PRO A 24 35.09 38.33 7.52
N ASP A 25 34.32 38.39 6.44
CA ASP A 25 32.89 38.72 6.50
C ASP A 25 32.03 37.46 6.70
N LEU A 26 31.29 37.44 7.82
CA LEU A 26 30.40 36.34 8.20
C LEU A 26 28.93 36.58 7.83
N ARG A 27 28.57 37.78 7.35
CA ARG A 27 27.16 38.15 7.10
C ARG A 27 26.45 37.17 6.16
N ARG A 28 27.17 36.66 5.15
CA ARG A 28 26.67 35.68 4.16
C ARG A 28 26.26 34.33 4.75
N TYR A 29 26.76 33.96 5.93
CA TYR A 29 26.49 32.67 6.57
C TYR A 29 25.38 32.74 7.64
N SER A 30 24.96 33.94 8.03
CA SER A 30 24.02 34.17 9.14
C SER A 30 22.68 33.40 9.02
N TYR A 31 22.19 33.20 7.79
CA TYR A 31 20.91 32.51 7.51
C TYR A 31 21.09 31.09 6.94
N MET A 32 22.30 30.54 6.98
CA MET A 32 22.57 29.22 6.39
C MET A 32 22.29 28.05 7.33
N ALA A 33 22.10 28.31 8.63
CA ALA A 33 21.69 27.31 9.60
C ALA A 33 20.28 27.64 10.12
N HIS A 34 19.37 26.68 10.08
CA HIS A 34 18.00 26.84 10.58
C HIS A 34 17.42 25.51 11.06
N VAL A 35 16.34 25.57 11.83
CA VAL A 35 15.56 24.38 12.18
C VAL A 35 14.43 24.25 11.17
N ARG A 36 14.31 23.06 10.57
CA ARG A 36 13.22 22.73 9.66
C ARG A 36 12.26 21.78 10.37
N GLU A 37 11.01 22.21 10.46
CA GLU A 37 9.92 21.35 10.89
C GLU A 37 9.41 20.59 9.68
N VAL A 38 9.53 19.26 9.71
CA VAL A 38 9.03 18.41 8.63
C VAL A 38 7.77 17.72 9.13
N HIS A 39 6.66 18.02 8.46
CA HIS A 39 5.44 17.24 8.60
C HIS A 39 5.74 15.85 8.02
N GLY A 40 5.84 14.87 8.92
CA GLY A 40 6.02 13.47 8.57
C GLY A 40 4.76 12.98 7.89
N GLY A 41 4.76 12.96 6.55
CA GLY A 41 3.78 12.18 5.81
C GLY A 41 4.11 10.69 5.95
N PHE A 42 3.34 9.84 5.28
CA PHE A 42 3.60 8.41 5.30
C PHE A 42 4.94 8.09 4.62
N MET A 43 5.86 7.49 5.39
CA MET A 43 7.11 6.92 4.90
C MET A 43 7.09 5.41 5.17
N ALA A 44 7.66 4.60 4.27
CA ALA A 44 7.65 3.14 4.36
C ALA A 44 8.26 2.56 5.65
N SER A 45 9.16 3.28 6.31
CA SER A 45 9.78 2.86 7.58
C SER A 45 8.95 3.20 8.82
N THR A 46 7.88 3.98 8.68
CA THR A 46 7.02 4.44 9.79
C THR A 46 5.61 3.91 9.61
N THR A 47 5.24 2.95 10.45
CA THR A 47 3.88 2.38 10.55
C THR A 47 2.87 3.30 11.24
N GLN A 48 3.30 4.46 11.76
CA GLN A 48 2.44 5.47 12.39
C GLN A 48 2.89 6.87 11.94
N GLU A 49 1.93 7.77 11.72
CA GLU A 49 2.18 9.21 11.60
C GLU A 49 2.95 9.69 12.84
N LYS A 50 4.26 9.92 12.68
CA LYS A 50 5.04 10.55 13.75
C LYS A 50 4.70 12.03 13.80
N ALA A 51 4.52 12.54 15.01
CA ALA A 51 4.49 13.95 15.32
C ALA A 51 5.65 14.69 14.63
N GLN A 52 5.42 15.96 14.27
CA GLN A 52 6.39 16.86 13.62
C GLN A 52 7.82 16.61 14.11
N ILE A 53 8.68 16.15 13.19
CA ILE A 53 10.08 15.92 13.50
C ILE A 53 10.84 17.19 13.11
N GLN A 54 11.57 17.75 14.06
CA GLN A 54 12.43 18.91 13.84
C GLN A 54 13.83 18.45 13.45
N TYR A 55 14.37 19.03 12.38
CA TYR A 55 15.73 18.76 11.90
C TYR A 55 16.56 20.04 11.88
N GLY A 56 17.80 19.98 12.36
CA GLY A 56 18.79 21.04 12.12
C GLY A 56 19.29 20.96 10.68
N VAL A 57 19.14 22.03 9.92
CA VAL A 57 19.57 22.12 8.52
C VAL A 57 20.69 23.14 8.40
N VAL A 58 21.76 22.75 7.72
CA VAL A 58 22.90 23.61 7.38
C VAL A 58 23.09 23.61 5.88
N VAL A 59 23.12 24.79 5.28
CA VAL A 59 23.24 25.00 3.83
C VAL A 59 24.66 25.46 3.49
N SER A 60 25.28 24.80 2.53
CA SER A 60 26.57 25.23 1.97
C SER A 60 26.34 26.20 0.81
N LEU A 61 27.09 27.31 0.78
CA LEU A 61 27.14 28.21 -0.38
C LEU A 61 27.99 27.64 -1.52
N ARG A 62 28.80 26.62 -1.24
CA ARG A 62 29.71 26.01 -2.21
C ARG A 62 29.12 24.72 -2.77
N THR A 63 29.24 24.54 -4.08
CA THR A 63 28.80 23.32 -4.76
C THR A 63 29.97 22.38 -5.04
N ALA A 64 29.64 21.16 -5.49
CA ALA A 64 30.58 20.32 -6.21
C ALA A 64 31.06 21.04 -7.49
N PRO A 65 32.23 20.65 -8.04
CA PRO A 65 32.59 21.02 -9.40
C PRO A 65 31.45 20.64 -10.36
N PRO A 66 31.03 21.56 -11.25
CA PRO A 66 29.83 21.37 -12.07
C PRO A 66 30.03 20.32 -13.18
N VAL A 67 31.27 20.07 -13.59
CA VAL A 67 31.63 19.03 -14.56
C VAL A 67 32.83 18.27 -14.00
N VAL A 68 32.77 16.95 -14.06
CA VAL A 68 33.86 16.08 -13.61
C VAL A 68 34.05 14.98 -14.64
N ASP A 69 35.27 14.78 -15.12
CA ASP A 69 35.59 13.78 -16.15
C ASP A 69 35.61 12.34 -15.62
N ARG A 70 35.76 12.17 -14.29
CA ARG A 70 35.77 10.87 -13.61
C ARG A 70 35.09 10.97 -12.25
N GLU A 71 34.53 9.86 -11.79
CA GLU A 71 33.93 9.80 -10.46
C GLU A 71 34.95 10.24 -9.39
N THR A 72 34.67 11.36 -8.73
CA THR A 72 35.62 12.00 -7.82
C THR A 72 35.06 11.97 -6.41
N ARG A 73 35.88 11.47 -5.47
CA ARG A 73 35.54 11.50 -4.04
C ARG A 73 35.62 12.93 -3.52
N MET A 74 34.55 13.38 -2.91
CA MET A 74 34.41 14.71 -2.33
C MET A 74 34.22 14.61 -0.82
N ILE A 75 34.68 15.63 -0.11
CA ILE A 75 34.56 15.74 1.34
C ILE A 75 33.96 17.10 1.68
N SER A 76 32.81 17.08 2.35
CA SER A 76 32.17 18.30 2.86
C SER A 76 32.44 18.42 4.35
N HIS A 77 33.07 19.52 4.76
CA HIS A 77 33.38 19.78 6.15
C HIS A 77 32.33 20.71 6.77
N LEU A 78 31.77 20.33 7.92
CA LEU A 78 31.08 21.25 8.82
C LEU A 78 32.15 22.04 9.57
N VAL A 79 32.14 23.36 9.42
CA VAL A 79 33.18 24.24 9.98
C VAL A 79 32.57 25.13 11.05
N SER A 80 33.26 25.28 12.18
CA SER A 80 32.89 26.28 13.19
C SER A 80 33.28 27.68 12.70
N LEU A 81 32.32 28.61 12.75
CA LEU A 81 32.54 30.02 12.42
C LEU A 81 32.92 30.87 13.65
N GLU A 82 33.00 30.25 14.82
CA GLU A 82 33.23 30.95 16.08
C GLU A 82 34.61 31.62 16.11
N GLY A 83 34.63 32.91 16.43
CA GLY A 83 35.87 33.70 16.59
C GLY A 83 36.56 34.10 15.29
N LEU A 84 35.98 33.80 14.12
CA LEU A 84 36.53 34.24 12.81
C LEU A 84 36.46 35.75 12.60
N ASP A 85 35.46 36.41 13.19
CA ASP A 85 35.29 37.86 13.19
C ASP A 85 36.45 38.60 13.88
N LYS A 86 37.10 37.93 14.85
CA LYS A 86 38.24 38.45 15.61
C LYS A 86 39.60 38.16 14.95
N LEU A 87 39.59 37.39 13.86
CA LEU A 87 40.82 36.93 13.23
C LEU A 87 41.39 38.01 12.31
N GLN A 88 42.59 38.47 12.62
CA GLN A 88 43.36 39.33 11.73
C GLN A 88 44.16 38.48 10.75
N THR A 89 43.92 38.66 9.45
CA THR A 89 44.60 37.86 8.44
C THR A 89 45.99 38.42 8.12
N ASN A 90 46.97 37.52 8.02
CA ASN A 90 48.32 37.86 7.55
C ASN A 90 48.35 37.70 6.02
N ALA A 91 48.64 38.78 5.29
CA ALA A 91 48.71 38.80 3.83
C ALA A 91 49.75 37.82 3.25
N ASN A 92 50.78 37.45 4.03
CA ASN A 92 51.85 36.54 3.60
C ASN A 92 51.59 35.06 3.93
N ALA A 93 50.48 34.73 4.60
CA ALA A 93 50.15 33.35 4.92
C ALA A 93 49.78 32.57 3.66
N LYS A 94 50.37 31.39 3.45
CA LYS A 94 50.05 30.50 2.32
C LYS A 94 48.85 29.59 2.56
N LEU A 95 48.54 29.31 3.83
CA LEU A 95 47.49 28.39 4.24
C LEU A 95 46.65 29.02 5.36
N ALA A 96 45.34 28.81 5.28
CA ALA A 96 44.40 29.06 6.36
C ALA A 96 43.88 27.74 6.95
N THR A 97 43.72 27.69 8.28
CA THR A 97 43.17 26.55 9.01
C THR A 97 41.84 26.93 9.63
N LEU A 98 40.88 25.99 9.55
CA LEU A 98 39.56 26.11 10.14
C LEU A 98 39.26 24.84 10.92
N ASN A 99 38.51 24.97 12.02
CA ASN A 99 38.09 23.82 12.82
C ASN A 99 36.93 23.10 12.13
N SER A 100 37.18 21.88 11.67
CA SER A 100 36.15 20.99 11.14
C SER A 100 35.52 20.21 12.29
N LEU A 101 34.23 20.42 12.51
CA LEU A 101 33.43 19.71 13.53
C LEU A 101 33.03 18.32 13.05
N HIS A 102 32.74 18.19 11.76
CA HIS A 102 32.35 16.94 11.12
C HIS A 102 32.72 16.94 9.64
N ALA A 103 32.85 15.75 9.04
CA ALA A 103 33.13 15.61 7.61
C ALA A 103 32.26 14.51 6.99
N TRP A 104 31.53 14.86 5.93
CA TRP A 104 30.77 13.93 5.11
C TRP A 104 31.58 13.53 3.88
N HIS A 105 31.52 12.25 3.51
CA HIS A 105 32.15 11.73 2.30
C HIS A 105 31.09 11.35 1.28
N TRP A 106 31.27 11.80 0.05
CA TRP A 106 30.37 11.49 -1.06
C TRP A 106 31.17 11.44 -2.36
N LYS A 107 30.51 11.02 -3.45
CA LYS A 107 31.12 10.92 -4.77
C LYS A 107 30.35 11.81 -5.74
N CYS A 108 31.08 12.62 -6.50
CA CYS A 108 30.51 13.35 -7.62
C CYS A 108 30.57 12.45 -8.86
N THR A 109 29.41 12.12 -9.42
CA THR A 109 29.28 11.26 -10.60
C THR A 109 29.17 12.11 -11.87
N LEU A 110 29.39 11.48 -13.01
CA LEU A 110 29.27 12.11 -14.33
C LEU A 110 27.84 12.67 -14.57
N PRO A 111 27.71 13.78 -15.32
CA PRO A 111 26.42 14.42 -15.61
C PRO A 111 25.41 13.56 -16.38
N GLU A 112 25.87 12.49 -17.03
CA GLU A 112 25.01 11.59 -17.83
C GLU A 112 24.13 10.66 -16.99
N ARG A 113 24.36 10.56 -15.67
CA ARG A 113 23.48 9.77 -14.80
C ARG A 113 22.18 10.52 -14.55
N THR A 114 21.06 9.80 -14.70
CA THR A 114 19.70 10.28 -14.48
C THR A 114 19.55 10.89 -13.08
N SER A 115 19.09 12.15 -13.01
CA SER A 115 18.76 12.76 -11.72
C SER A 115 17.50 12.10 -11.14
N PHE A 116 17.27 12.27 -9.84
CA PHE A 116 16.01 11.80 -9.25
C PHE A 116 14.79 12.45 -9.91
N VAL A 117 14.87 13.74 -10.26
CA VAL A 117 13.77 14.45 -10.91
C VAL A 117 13.46 13.83 -12.27
N ASP A 118 14.50 13.52 -13.05
CA ASP A 118 14.35 12.87 -14.34
C ASP A 118 13.79 11.45 -14.20
N ALA A 119 14.26 10.70 -13.19
CA ALA A 119 13.76 9.37 -12.89
C ALA A 119 12.27 9.41 -12.54
N VAL A 120 11.84 10.30 -11.63
CA VAL A 120 10.43 10.45 -11.25
C VAL A 120 9.59 10.97 -12.42
N ALA A 121 10.10 11.88 -13.23
CA ALA A 121 9.42 12.35 -14.43
C ALA A 121 9.26 11.24 -15.49
N ALA A 122 10.24 10.36 -15.63
CA ALA A 122 10.16 9.17 -16.48
C ALA A 122 9.13 8.17 -15.93
N LEU A 123 9.11 7.93 -14.61
CA LEU A 123 8.12 7.08 -13.95
C LEU A 123 6.70 7.55 -14.24
N GLY A 124 6.44 8.87 -14.18
CA GLY A 124 5.14 9.46 -14.50
C GLY A 124 4.63 9.13 -15.91
N LYS A 125 5.53 8.84 -16.88
CA LYS A 125 5.17 8.45 -18.24
C LYS A 125 4.84 6.95 -18.38
N THR A 126 5.19 6.15 -17.38
CA THR A 126 5.07 4.67 -17.40
C THR A 126 3.90 4.16 -16.55
N VAL A 127 3.07 5.05 -16.02
CA VAL A 127 1.91 4.69 -15.19
C VAL A 127 0.90 3.89 -16.01
N GLN A 128 0.66 2.65 -15.65
CA GLN A 128 -0.34 1.78 -16.27
C GLN A 128 -1.01 0.90 -15.21
N PRO A 129 -2.18 0.31 -15.47
CA PRO A 129 -2.74 -0.72 -14.60
C PRO A 129 -1.83 -1.95 -14.48
N LEU A 130 -1.94 -2.71 -13.39
CA LEU A 130 -1.17 -3.92 -13.11
C LEU A 130 -1.58 -5.07 -14.05
N ARG A 131 -1.04 -5.05 -15.25
CA ARG A 131 -1.23 -6.04 -16.32
C ARG A 131 -0.03 -6.01 -17.27
N VAL A 132 -0.07 -6.87 -18.26
CA VAL A 132 0.88 -6.87 -19.38
C VAL A 132 0.97 -5.45 -20.00
N PRO A 133 2.19 -4.94 -20.26
CA PRO A 133 2.41 -3.63 -20.87
C PRO A 133 1.63 -3.44 -22.18
N ASP A 134 1.22 -2.19 -22.44
CA ASP A 134 0.46 -1.86 -23.66
C ASP A 134 1.22 -2.17 -24.96
N GLN A 135 2.56 -2.09 -24.93
CA GLN A 135 3.41 -2.41 -26.08
C GLN A 135 3.24 -3.87 -26.51
N ASP A 136 3.20 -4.79 -25.54
CA ASP A 136 3.02 -6.21 -25.80
C ASP A 136 1.58 -6.51 -26.25
N LEU A 137 0.58 -5.84 -25.66
CA LEU A 137 -0.82 -5.97 -26.09
C LEU A 137 -1.06 -5.49 -27.53
N GLN A 138 -0.35 -4.44 -27.96
CA GLN A 138 -0.42 -3.93 -29.32
C GLN A 138 0.13 -4.94 -30.33
N ALA A 139 1.19 -5.69 -29.97
CA ALA A 139 1.71 -6.75 -30.82
C ALA A 139 0.67 -7.83 -31.11
N PHE A 140 -0.16 -8.21 -30.13
CA PHE A 140 -1.26 -9.16 -30.33
C PHE A 140 -2.47 -8.60 -31.07
N SER A 141 -2.57 -7.26 -31.17
CA SER A 141 -3.68 -6.58 -31.84
C SER A 141 -3.41 -6.29 -33.31
N GLN A 142 -2.16 -6.44 -33.78
CA GLN A 142 -1.82 -6.24 -35.19
C GLN A 142 -2.29 -7.45 -36.01
N PRO A 143 -3.01 -7.23 -37.12
CA PRO A 143 -3.40 -8.32 -38.00
C PRO A 143 -2.15 -8.91 -38.66
N ASP A 144 -1.99 -10.24 -38.60
CA ASP A 144 -0.91 -10.97 -39.28
C ASP A 144 -0.90 -10.74 -40.81
N ASP A 145 -2.05 -10.32 -41.38
CA ASP A 145 -2.22 -10.09 -42.81
C ASP A 145 -3.33 -9.03 -43.06
N PRO A 146 -3.04 -7.83 -43.59
CA PRO A 146 -4.01 -6.74 -43.77
C PRO A 146 -5.11 -7.04 -44.82
N GLY A 147 -5.03 -8.16 -45.53
CA GLY A 147 -5.99 -8.58 -46.57
C GLY A 147 -7.04 -9.60 -46.14
N LYS A 148 -7.00 -10.13 -44.91
CA LYS A 148 -7.98 -11.13 -44.42
C LYS A 148 -9.08 -10.46 -43.60
N SER A 149 -10.33 -10.92 -43.79
CA SER A 149 -11.49 -10.39 -43.07
C SER A 149 -11.38 -10.58 -41.55
N ASP A 150 -11.88 -9.60 -40.81
CA ASP A 150 -11.88 -9.49 -39.34
C ASP A 150 -12.70 -10.59 -38.61
N ASP A 151 -13.42 -11.41 -39.39
CA ASP A 151 -14.32 -12.47 -38.94
C ASP A 151 -13.67 -13.87 -38.86
N SER A 152 -12.36 -13.97 -39.02
CA SER A 152 -11.68 -15.27 -38.84
C SER A 152 -11.76 -15.77 -37.38
N PRO A 153 -11.90 -17.09 -37.14
CA PRO A 153 -11.90 -17.65 -35.78
C PRO A 153 -10.64 -17.30 -34.96
N LEU A 154 -9.50 -17.12 -35.64
CA LEU A 154 -8.24 -16.71 -35.02
C LEU A 154 -8.29 -15.26 -34.55
N ALA A 155 -8.85 -14.35 -35.37
CA ALA A 155 -9.04 -12.95 -34.98
C ALA A 155 -9.99 -12.82 -33.77
N ALA A 156 -11.06 -13.63 -33.72
CA ALA A 156 -11.95 -13.68 -32.56
C ALA A 156 -11.22 -14.18 -31.29
N SER A 157 -10.37 -15.20 -31.42
CA SER A 157 -9.56 -15.74 -30.31
C SER A 157 -8.53 -14.73 -29.80
N ASN A 158 -7.86 -13.99 -30.70
CA ASN A 158 -6.93 -12.93 -30.35
C ASN A 158 -7.63 -11.77 -29.64
N ARG A 159 -8.81 -11.35 -30.12
CA ARG A 159 -9.64 -10.34 -29.45
C ARG A 159 -10.02 -10.75 -28.03
N TRP A 160 -10.48 -11.99 -27.85
CA TRP A 160 -10.77 -12.54 -26.52
C TRP A 160 -9.52 -12.58 -25.62
N LEU A 161 -8.37 -13.02 -26.14
CA LEU A 161 -7.13 -13.10 -25.36
C LEU A 161 -6.69 -11.70 -24.90
N VAL A 162 -6.69 -10.72 -25.80
CA VAL A 162 -6.35 -9.32 -25.47
C VAL A 162 -7.30 -8.77 -24.42
N GLU A 163 -8.59 -9.08 -24.49
CA GLU A 163 -9.58 -8.68 -23.48
C GLU A 163 -9.27 -9.28 -22.10
N LYS A 164 -8.93 -10.59 -22.04
CA LYS A 164 -8.57 -11.25 -20.78
C LYS A 164 -7.26 -10.71 -20.19
N LEU A 165 -6.25 -10.47 -21.01
CA LEU A 165 -4.98 -9.86 -20.58
C LEU A 165 -5.19 -8.40 -20.11
N LYS A 166 -6.04 -7.63 -20.78
CA LYS A 166 -6.45 -6.28 -20.34
C LYS A 166 -7.16 -6.31 -18.99
N SER A 167 -7.91 -7.38 -18.73
CA SER A 167 -8.59 -7.62 -17.45
C SER A 167 -7.66 -8.20 -16.37
N GLY A 168 -6.38 -8.42 -16.67
CA GLY A 168 -5.36 -8.89 -15.72
C GLY A 168 -5.31 -10.41 -15.51
N TYR A 169 -6.01 -11.18 -16.34
CA TYR A 169 -5.90 -12.63 -16.32
C TYR A 169 -4.57 -13.09 -16.92
N THR A 170 -4.05 -14.18 -16.37
CA THR A 170 -2.95 -14.95 -16.96
C THR A 170 -3.38 -16.40 -17.17
N LEU A 171 -2.71 -17.08 -18.10
CA LEU A 171 -2.93 -18.49 -18.39
C LEU A 171 -1.90 -19.32 -17.64
N LEU A 172 -2.36 -20.21 -16.77
CA LEU A 172 -1.51 -21.10 -15.99
C LEU A 172 -1.84 -22.56 -16.28
N PRO A 173 -0.81 -23.44 -16.33
CA PRO A 173 -1.05 -24.87 -16.38
C PRO A 173 -1.68 -25.33 -15.06
N HIS A 174 -2.77 -26.07 -15.15
CA HIS A 174 -3.50 -26.62 -14.02
C HIS A 174 -3.68 -28.13 -14.21
N THR A 175 -3.55 -28.88 -13.11
CA THR A 175 -3.88 -30.31 -13.09
C THR A 175 -5.20 -30.48 -12.37
N THR A 176 -6.21 -30.99 -13.07
CA THR A 176 -7.54 -31.24 -12.50
C THR A 176 -7.49 -32.35 -11.46
N ILE A 177 -8.59 -32.52 -10.71
CA ILE A 177 -8.72 -33.62 -9.74
C ILE A 177 -8.65 -35.01 -10.41
N THR A 178 -9.00 -35.10 -11.69
CA THR A 178 -8.88 -36.32 -12.52
C THR A 178 -7.45 -36.59 -12.98
N GLY A 179 -6.52 -35.64 -12.77
CA GLY A 179 -5.12 -35.73 -13.20
C GLY A 179 -4.85 -35.20 -14.61
N GLU A 180 -5.86 -34.63 -15.27
CA GLU A 180 -5.72 -34.05 -16.62
C GLU A 180 -5.00 -32.70 -16.54
N LYS A 181 -4.08 -32.46 -17.47
CA LYS A 181 -3.36 -31.18 -17.57
C LYS A 181 -4.10 -30.27 -18.53
N VAL A 182 -4.67 -29.20 -18.00
CA VAL A 182 -5.43 -28.20 -18.75
C VAL A 182 -4.82 -26.82 -18.53
N MET A 183 -5.12 -25.87 -19.42
CA MET A 183 -4.83 -24.46 -19.17
C MET A 183 -6.02 -23.84 -18.44
N ALA A 184 -5.73 -22.98 -17.46
CA ALA A 184 -6.75 -22.27 -16.70
C ALA A 184 -6.45 -20.78 -16.64
N LEU A 185 -7.51 -19.98 -16.60
CA LEU A 185 -7.44 -18.56 -16.33
C LEU A 185 -7.22 -18.35 -14.82
N PHE A 186 -6.29 -17.46 -14.49
CA PHE A 186 -6.00 -17.08 -13.12
C PHE A 186 -5.75 -15.58 -13.02
N ARG A 187 -6.30 -14.96 -11.97
CA ARG A 187 -5.97 -13.61 -11.53
C ARG A 187 -5.90 -13.55 -10.00
N GLY A 188 -5.08 -12.64 -9.51
CA GLY A 188 -4.93 -12.33 -8.10
C GLY A 188 -6.03 -11.39 -7.55
N PRO A 189 -5.89 -10.92 -6.31
CA PRO A 189 -6.75 -9.88 -5.75
C PRO A 189 -6.53 -8.52 -6.43
N LEU A 190 -5.35 -8.29 -7.02
CA LEU A 190 -4.97 -7.00 -7.61
C LEU A 190 -5.33 -6.99 -9.08
N CYS A 191 -6.35 -6.21 -9.43
CA CYS A 191 -6.95 -6.18 -10.76
C CYS A 191 -6.71 -4.83 -11.45
N PRO A 192 -6.51 -4.80 -12.78
CA PRO A 192 -6.38 -3.55 -13.54
C PRO A 192 -7.55 -2.57 -13.38
N GLY A 193 -8.75 -3.11 -13.14
CA GLY A 193 -9.96 -2.37 -12.84
C GLY A 193 -10.84 -3.17 -11.90
N ILE A 194 -11.98 -2.60 -11.50
CA ILE A 194 -12.96 -3.31 -10.66
C ILE A 194 -13.57 -4.43 -11.51
N PRO A 195 -13.38 -5.71 -11.11
CA PRO A 195 -13.87 -6.83 -11.89
C PRO A 195 -15.39 -6.95 -11.80
N ASP A 196 -16.01 -7.43 -12.88
CA ASP A 196 -17.41 -7.83 -12.85
C ASP A 196 -17.52 -9.21 -12.18
N ASN A 197 -18.01 -9.21 -10.95
CA ASN A 197 -18.13 -10.41 -10.12
C ASN A 197 -19.56 -10.98 -10.12
N GLN A 198 -20.39 -10.58 -11.09
CA GLN A 198 -21.76 -11.10 -11.22
C GLN A 198 -21.79 -12.63 -11.21
N GLY A 199 -22.59 -13.20 -10.31
CA GLY A 199 -22.80 -14.64 -10.19
C GLY A 199 -21.82 -15.38 -9.27
N VAL A 200 -20.72 -14.76 -8.83
CA VAL A 200 -19.79 -15.39 -7.88
C VAL A 200 -20.24 -15.11 -6.46
N LYS A 201 -20.65 -16.16 -5.74
CA LYS A 201 -20.99 -16.08 -4.31
C LYS A 201 -19.78 -16.56 -3.51
N PRO A 202 -19.17 -15.71 -2.65
CA PRO A 202 -17.99 -16.07 -1.86
C PRO A 202 -18.38 -16.90 -0.63
N TRP A 203 -19.05 -18.02 -0.90
CA TRP A 203 -19.51 -19.00 0.05
C TRP A 203 -19.32 -20.38 -0.55
N SER A 204 -18.43 -21.16 0.06
CA SER A 204 -18.08 -22.47 -0.44
C SER A 204 -17.81 -23.48 0.67
N LEU A 205 -18.17 -24.73 0.39
CA LEU A 205 -17.85 -25.87 1.25
C LEU A 205 -16.55 -26.59 0.83
N LEU A 206 -16.25 -26.59 -0.47
CA LEU A 206 -15.22 -27.43 -1.09
C LEU A 206 -14.18 -26.65 -1.91
N GLY A 207 -14.49 -25.41 -2.28
CA GLY A 207 -13.71 -24.54 -3.17
C GLY A 207 -13.93 -24.80 -4.66
N THR A 208 -14.39 -25.98 -5.07
CA THR A 208 -14.58 -26.35 -6.50
C THR A 208 -15.80 -25.70 -7.15
N ASP A 209 -16.81 -25.38 -6.36
CA ASP A 209 -17.99 -24.58 -6.73
C ASP A 209 -17.65 -23.12 -7.09
N LEU A 210 -16.47 -22.63 -6.72
CA LEU A 210 -15.95 -21.31 -7.10
C LEU A 210 -15.17 -21.30 -8.42
N GLN A 211 -15.15 -22.42 -9.16
CA GLN A 211 -14.58 -22.47 -10.50
C GLN A 211 -15.59 -21.91 -11.50
N VAL A 212 -15.19 -20.88 -12.26
CA VAL A 212 -16.07 -20.22 -13.23
C VAL A 212 -15.68 -20.69 -14.63
N LEU A 213 -16.64 -21.16 -15.42
CA LEU A 213 -16.39 -21.56 -16.80
C LEU A 213 -16.52 -20.34 -17.74
N ASP A 214 -15.49 -20.07 -18.53
CA ASP A 214 -15.57 -19.04 -19.57
C ASP A 214 -16.43 -19.54 -20.73
N ALA A 215 -17.52 -18.82 -21.03
CA ALA A 215 -18.52 -19.26 -22.01
C ALA A 215 -17.98 -19.30 -23.46
N ALA A 216 -16.97 -18.50 -23.78
CA ALA A 216 -16.42 -18.42 -25.14
C ALA A 216 -15.44 -19.56 -25.45
N THR A 217 -14.64 -19.95 -24.47
CA THR A 217 -13.53 -20.91 -24.66
C THR A 217 -13.71 -22.24 -23.94
N GLY A 218 -14.64 -22.33 -22.97
CA GLY A 218 -14.78 -23.49 -22.09
C GLY A 218 -13.62 -23.64 -21.09
N MET A 219 -12.77 -22.62 -20.93
CA MET A 219 -11.67 -22.65 -19.98
C MET A 219 -12.14 -22.35 -18.55
N PHE A 220 -11.56 -23.04 -17.57
CA PHE A 220 -11.82 -22.75 -16.17
C PHE A 220 -11.06 -21.49 -15.72
N ASN A 221 -11.78 -20.57 -15.09
CA ASN A 221 -11.25 -19.51 -14.25
C ASN A 221 -11.18 -20.01 -12.81
N LEU A 222 -9.96 -20.18 -12.31
CA LEU A 222 -9.67 -20.76 -11.00
C LEU A 222 -9.40 -19.70 -9.93
N SER A 223 -9.54 -18.41 -10.24
CA SER A 223 -9.10 -17.31 -9.38
C SER A 223 -9.71 -17.36 -7.98
N TYR A 224 -11.02 -17.56 -7.89
CA TYR A 224 -11.75 -17.61 -6.61
C TYR A 224 -11.57 -18.95 -5.87
N SER A 225 -11.54 -20.07 -6.60
CA SER A 225 -11.23 -21.39 -6.04
C SER A 225 -9.83 -21.41 -5.41
N ALA A 226 -8.85 -20.80 -6.09
CA ALA A 226 -7.50 -20.63 -5.59
C ALA A 226 -7.45 -19.69 -4.38
N ALA A 227 -8.21 -18.58 -4.38
CA ALA A 227 -8.34 -17.69 -3.24
C ALA A 227 -8.86 -18.41 -1.98
N TRP A 228 -9.93 -19.21 -2.15
CA TRP A 228 -10.52 -19.97 -1.06
C TRP A 228 -9.55 -21.01 -0.46
N ASN A 229 -8.84 -21.74 -1.33
CA ASN A 229 -7.82 -22.69 -0.89
C ASN A 229 -6.60 -21.99 -0.23
N LEU A 230 -6.24 -20.81 -0.72
CA LEU A 230 -5.20 -19.98 -0.10
C LEU A 230 -5.62 -19.56 1.30
N GLY A 231 -6.87 -19.10 1.49
CA GLY A 231 -7.40 -18.75 2.81
C GLY A 231 -7.31 -19.88 3.82
N ARG A 232 -7.65 -21.11 3.41
CA ARG A 232 -7.46 -22.30 4.25
C ARG A 232 -5.99 -22.52 4.60
N THR A 233 -5.10 -22.39 3.62
CA THR A 233 -3.67 -22.62 3.82
C THR A 233 -3.07 -21.58 4.77
N LEU A 234 -3.42 -20.30 4.60
CA LEU A 234 -2.98 -19.21 5.48
C LEU A 234 -3.51 -19.39 6.90
N ALA A 235 -4.76 -19.80 7.05
CA ALA A 235 -5.35 -20.07 8.35
C ALA A 235 -4.70 -21.29 9.05
N ILE A 236 -4.44 -22.39 8.33
CA ILE A 236 -3.73 -23.57 8.86
C ILE A 236 -2.31 -23.18 9.31
N ALA A 237 -1.63 -22.32 8.57
CA ALA A 237 -0.30 -21.83 8.92
C ALA A 237 -0.31 -20.96 10.20
N ASP A 238 -1.44 -20.33 10.52
CA ASP A 238 -1.62 -19.51 11.72
C ASP A 238 -2.28 -20.31 12.86
N ARG A 239 -1.44 -20.92 13.71
CA ARG A 239 -1.89 -21.71 14.86
C ARG A 239 -2.74 -20.91 15.85
N ALA A 240 -2.41 -19.63 16.06
CA ALA A 240 -3.11 -18.78 17.01
C ALA A 240 -4.54 -18.51 16.53
N PHE A 241 -4.69 -18.17 15.24
CA PHE A 241 -6.00 -18.02 14.61
C PHE A 241 -6.82 -19.31 14.66
N THR A 242 -6.27 -20.45 14.20
CA THR A 242 -7.03 -21.71 14.14
C THR A 242 -7.50 -22.18 15.52
N THR A 243 -6.67 -22.03 16.55
CA THR A 243 -7.03 -22.39 17.94
C THR A 243 -8.14 -21.49 18.48
N SER A 244 -8.05 -20.18 18.22
CA SER A 244 -9.05 -19.21 18.64
C SER A 244 -10.38 -19.45 17.91
N LEU A 245 -10.34 -19.73 16.60
CA LEU A 245 -11.52 -20.06 15.81
C LEU A 245 -12.22 -21.33 16.33
N LEU A 246 -11.47 -22.38 16.64
CA LEU A 246 -12.04 -23.61 17.20
C LEU A 246 -12.75 -23.36 18.54
N ARG A 247 -12.11 -22.63 19.45
CA ARG A 247 -12.69 -22.27 20.77
C ARG A 247 -13.92 -21.39 20.62
N LEU A 248 -13.84 -20.37 19.77
CA LEU A 248 -14.94 -19.46 19.48
C LEU A 248 -16.15 -20.21 18.94
N ARG A 249 -15.94 -21.09 17.95
CA ARG A 249 -17.02 -21.93 17.39
C ARG A 249 -17.66 -22.82 18.46
N GLY A 250 -16.85 -23.44 19.33
CA GLY A 250 -17.36 -24.25 20.45
C GLY A 250 -18.16 -23.45 21.47
N LYS A 251 -17.69 -22.25 21.85
CA LYS A 251 -18.41 -21.33 22.75
C LYS A 251 -19.75 -20.89 22.16
N ILE A 252 -19.75 -20.47 20.89
CA ILE A 252 -20.97 -20.05 20.18
C ILE A 252 -21.96 -21.21 20.09
N HIS A 253 -21.50 -22.39 19.67
CA HIS A 253 -22.35 -23.56 19.51
C HIS A 253 -22.98 -23.98 20.84
N SER A 254 -22.19 -24.18 21.89
CA SER A 254 -22.70 -24.58 23.21
C SER A 254 -23.71 -23.59 23.78
N ALA A 255 -23.39 -22.29 23.76
CA ALA A 255 -24.31 -21.26 24.26
C ALA A 255 -25.58 -21.12 23.40
N ALA A 256 -25.48 -21.29 22.08
CA ALA A 256 -26.64 -21.24 21.19
C ALA A 256 -27.57 -22.44 21.40
N VAL A 257 -27.02 -23.65 21.56
CA VAL A 257 -27.80 -24.85 21.88
C VAL A 257 -28.50 -24.69 23.22
N ASP A 258 -27.79 -24.23 24.27
CA ASP A 258 -28.37 -24.03 25.60
C ASP A 258 -29.53 -23.01 25.57
N ARG A 259 -29.36 -21.90 24.84
CA ARG A 259 -30.41 -20.87 24.69
C ARG A 259 -31.59 -21.38 23.87
N ALA A 260 -31.34 -22.10 22.79
CA ALA A 260 -32.39 -22.65 21.93
C ALA A 260 -33.22 -23.71 22.66
N GLN A 261 -32.58 -24.61 23.42
CA GLN A 261 -33.27 -25.61 24.24
C GLN A 261 -34.14 -24.95 25.31
N ARG A 262 -33.66 -23.91 26.01
CA ARG A 262 -34.45 -23.21 27.04
C ARG A 262 -35.69 -22.52 26.46
N GLN A 263 -35.59 -21.98 25.25
CA GLN A 263 -36.70 -21.32 24.59
C GLN A 263 -37.81 -22.31 24.16
N ASP A 264 -37.45 -23.54 23.82
CA ASP A 264 -38.40 -24.61 23.47
C ASP A 264 -39.05 -25.25 24.72
N ILE A 265 -38.35 -25.21 25.87
CA ILE A 265 -38.82 -25.73 27.18
C ILE A 265 -39.86 -24.80 27.86
N ASP A 266 -40.02 -23.55 27.40
CA ASP A 266 -40.95 -22.57 28.00
C ASP A 266 -42.44 -22.81 27.60
N GLY A 267 -42.74 -23.88 26.85
CA GLY A 267 -44.09 -24.44 26.74
C GLY A 267 -44.45 -25.29 27.98
N PRO A 268 -45.74 -25.53 28.29
CA PRO A 268 -46.09 -26.41 29.40
C PRO A 268 -45.45 -27.78 29.16
N LEU A 269 -44.50 -28.14 30.03
CA LEU A 269 -43.82 -29.43 30.02
C LEU A 269 -44.87 -30.54 30.15
N ASP A 270 -45.26 -31.13 29.03
CA ASP A 270 -46.04 -32.36 29.03
C ASP A 270 -45.12 -33.51 29.43
N ILE A 271 -45.04 -33.74 30.75
CA ILE A 271 -44.27 -34.81 31.38
C ILE A 271 -44.62 -36.16 30.74
N GLU A 272 -45.85 -36.32 30.24
CA GLU A 272 -46.33 -37.56 29.62
C GLU A 272 -45.69 -37.83 28.25
N SER A 273 -45.44 -36.80 27.43
CA SER A 273 -44.71 -36.95 26.17
C SER A 273 -43.21 -37.08 26.39
N TYR A 274 -42.63 -36.42 27.40
CA TYR A 274 -41.22 -36.59 27.76
C TYR A 274 -40.92 -38.00 28.27
N LEU A 275 -41.79 -38.56 29.13
CA LEU A 275 -41.67 -39.93 29.62
C LEU A 275 -41.91 -40.97 28.52
N ARG A 276 -42.83 -40.71 27.57
CA ARG A 276 -43.01 -41.56 26.38
C ARG A 276 -41.79 -41.58 25.48
N ASN A 277 -41.10 -40.45 25.34
CA ASN A 277 -39.91 -40.32 24.50
C ASN A 277 -38.60 -40.68 25.24
N LEU A 278 -38.63 -40.86 26.56
CA LEU A 278 -37.45 -41.20 27.35
C LEU A 278 -36.82 -42.53 26.89
N GLU A 279 -37.64 -43.53 26.58
CA GLU A 279 -37.16 -44.82 26.10
C GLU A 279 -36.44 -44.67 24.75
N SER A 280 -37.01 -43.93 23.81
CA SER A 280 -36.40 -43.71 22.49
C SER A 280 -35.13 -42.84 22.60
N SER A 281 -35.11 -41.82 23.47
CA SER A 281 -33.92 -41.03 23.76
C SER A 281 -32.81 -41.87 24.40
N LEU A 282 -33.13 -42.71 25.40
CA LEU A 282 -32.17 -43.61 26.04
C LEU A 282 -31.64 -44.66 25.06
N GLN A 283 -32.50 -45.24 24.23
CA GLN A 283 -32.08 -46.13 23.15
C GLN A 283 -31.15 -45.41 22.17
N THR A 284 -31.42 -44.15 21.84
CA THR A 284 -30.56 -43.34 20.95
C THR A 284 -29.20 -43.05 21.59
N VAL A 285 -29.13 -42.77 22.90
CA VAL A 285 -27.87 -42.59 23.65
C VAL A 285 -27.08 -43.89 23.74
N VAL A 286 -27.73 -45.01 24.04
CA VAL A 286 -27.07 -46.33 24.08
C VAL A 286 -26.55 -46.71 22.69
N GLN A 287 -27.33 -46.44 21.65
CA GLN A 287 -26.93 -46.70 20.27
C GLN A 287 -25.85 -45.71 19.78
N SER A 288 -25.76 -44.49 20.30
CA SER A 288 -24.71 -43.52 19.94
C SER A 288 -23.36 -43.88 20.54
N GLN A 289 -23.34 -44.59 21.69
CA GLN A 289 -22.11 -45.18 22.25
C GLN A 289 -21.64 -46.43 21.51
N SER A 290 -22.50 -47.05 20.69
CA SER A 290 -22.16 -48.23 19.90
C SER A 290 -21.33 -47.88 18.67
N THR A 291 -20.05 -48.29 18.66
CA THR A 291 -19.16 -48.17 17.49
C THR A 291 -19.33 -49.30 16.48
N SER A 292 -20.23 -50.25 16.72
CA SER A 292 -20.44 -51.42 15.86
C SER A 292 -20.72 -51.10 14.39
N PRO A 293 -21.47 -50.04 14.03
CA PRO A 293 -21.67 -49.65 12.62
C PRO A 293 -20.38 -49.16 11.93
N LEU A 294 -19.41 -48.62 12.68
CA LEU A 294 -18.12 -48.17 12.16
C LEU A 294 -17.16 -49.34 11.85
N GLN A 295 -17.39 -50.50 12.48
CA GLN A 295 -16.58 -51.70 12.29
C GLN A 295 -17.05 -52.58 11.11
N GLN A 296 -18.28 -52.39 10.63
CA GLN A 296 -18.88 -53.23 9.58
C GLN A 296 -18.52 -52.81 8.14
N THR A 297 -17.86 -51.67 7.93
CA THR A 297 -17.40 -51.27 6.59
C THR A 297 -16.12 -52.00 6.20
N ARG A 298 -16.18 -52.80 5.12
CA ARG A 298 -14.98 -53.30 4.41
C ARG A 298 -14.00 -52.15 4.18
N ALA A 299 -12.69 -52.38 4.37
CA ALA A 299 -11.65 -51.35 4.28
C ALA A 299 -11.71 -50.51 2.98
N ILE A 300 -12.20 -51.10 1.89
CA ILE A 300 -12.40 -50.46 0.58
C ILE A 300 -13.46 -49.33 0.60
N ASN A 301 -14.49 -49.44 1.45
CA ASN A 301 -15.58 -48.46 1.52
C ASN A 301 -15.35 -47.39 2.60
N ARG A 302 -14.17 -47.33 3.23
CA ARG A 302 -13.88 -46.33 4.28
C ARG A 302 -13.97 -44.88 3.77
N TRP A 303 -13.72 -44.67 2.48
CA TRP A 303 -13.69 -43.37 1.82
C TRP A 303 -15.07 -42.87 1.36
N TYR A 304 -16.10 -43.73 1.38
CA TYR A 304 -17.45 -43.38 0.94
C TYR A 304 -18.48 -43.80 2.00
N ARG A 305 -19.22 -42.82 2.53
CA ARG A 305 -20.36 -43.06 3.44
C ARG A 305 -21.62 -42.53 2.78
N THR A 306 -22.67 -43.36 2.75
CA THR A 306 -24.01 -42.91 2.32
C THR A 306 -24.57 -41.86 3.28
N ALA A 307 -25.55 -41.08 2.83
CA ALA A 307 -26.21 -40.07 3.67
C ALA A 307 -26.79 -40.69 4.96
N GLU A 308 -27.39 -41.88 4.86
CA GLU A 308 -27.89 -42.66 6.00
C GLU A 308 -26.77 -43.07 6.97
N GLN A 309 -25.62 -43.51 6.46
CA GLN A 309 -24.46 -43.86 7.31
C GLN A 309 -23.84 -42.64 7.99
N LYS A 310 -23.90 -41.46 7.35
CA LYS A 310 -23.50 -40.19 7.95
C LYS A 310 -24.49 -39.76 9.04
N ALA A 311 -25.79 -39.92 8.82
CA ALA A 311 -26.84 -39.69 9.81
C ALA A 311 -26.66 -40.56 11.06
N GLN A 312 -26.17 -41.80 10.87
CA GLN A 312 -25.90 -42.73 11.96
C GLN A 312 -24.58 -42.49 12.70
N THR A 313 -23.83 -41.41 12.45
CA THR A 313 -22.61 -41.15 13.24
C THR A 313 -22.95 -40.78 14.69
N PRO A 314 -22.15 -41.23 15.68
CA PRO A 314 -22.36 -40.90 17.10
C PRO A 314 -22.55 -39.41 17.36
N ALA A 315 -21.75 -38.56 16.71
CA ALA A 315 -21.83 -37.10 16.83
C ALA A 315 -23.17 -36.55 16.32
N ARG A 316 -23.71 -37.10 15.23
CA ARG A 316 -24.98 -36.65 14.63
C ARG A 316 -26.19 -37.12 15.44
N ARG A 317 -26.18 -38.36 15.93
CA ARG A 317 -27.24 -38.85 16.84
C ARG A 317 -27.30 -38.06 18.14
N LEU A 318 -26.16 -37.60 18.66
CA LEU A 318 -26.12 -36.74 19.84
C LEU A 318 -26.62 -35.31 19.55
N MET A 319 -26.47 -34.81 18.32
CA MET A 319 -27.07 -33.54 17.88
C MET A 319 -28.57 -33.66 17.64
N ASP A 320 -29.04 -34.77 17.05
CA ASP A 320 -30.47 -35.01 16.81
C ASP A 320 -31.27 -35.20 18.12
N ILE A 321 -30.60 -35.54 19.23
CA ILE A 321 -31.19 -35.59 20.58
C ILE A 321 -31.48 -34.18 21.13
N ALA A 322 -30.80 -33.14 20.62
CA ALA A 322 -31.05 -31.78 21.06
C ALA A 322 -32.35 -31.28 20.42
N ALA A 323 -33.45 -31.37 21.16
CA ALA A 323 -34.76 -30.85 20.80
C ALA A 323 -34.74 -29.31 20.72
N TYR A 324 -34.30 -28.77 19.58
CA TYR A 324 -34.45 -27.36 19.25
C TYR A 324 -34.74 -27.20 17.75
N LYS A 325 -35.51 -26.16 17.41
CA LYS A 325 -35.76 -25.80 16.01
C LYS A 325 -34.52 -25.13 15.40
N GLU A 326 -34.23 -25.45 14.15
CA GLU A 326 -33.09 -24.90 13.42
C GLU A 326 -33.14 -23.36 13.31
N GLU A 327 -34.33 -22.80 13.11
CA GLU A 327 -34.55 -21.35 13.08
C GLU A 327 -34.19 -20.67 14.41
N ASP A 328 -34.54 -21.29 15.53
CA ASP A 328 -34.22 -20.78 16.87
C ASP A 328 -32.71 -20.87 17.13
N TYR A 329 -32.06 -21.97 16.74
CA TYR A 329 -30.60 -22.09 16.81
C TYR A 329 -29.91 -20.98 16.01
N ASN A 330 -30.32 -20.74 14.77
CA ASN A 330 -29.74 -19.70 13.92
C ASN A 330 -29.86 -18.31 14.54
N ARG A 331 -31.02 -18.00 15.13
CA ARG A 331 -31.25 -16.75 15.87
C ARG A 331 -30.35 -16.66 17.09
N GLN A 332 -30.21 -17.74 17.86
CA GLN A 332 -29.40 -17.74 19.07
C GLN A 332 -27.90 -17.64 18.78
N VAL A 333 -27.40 -18.18 17.66
CA VAL A 333 -26.02 -18.00 17.21
C VAL A 333 -25.67 -16.51 17.07
N LEU A 334 -26.55 -15.72 16.44
CA LEU A 334 -26.37 -14.27 16.30
C LEU A 334 -26.41 -13.56 17.66
N ASN A 335 -27.40 -13.88 18.49
CA ASN A 335 -27.54 -13.29 19.83
C ASN A 335 -26.34 -13.57 20.74
N VAL A 336 -25.77 -14.77 20.68
CA VAL A 336 -24.57 -15.12 21.45
C VAL A 336 -23.38 -14.27 20.99
N LEU A 337 -23.21 -14.14 19.68
CA LEU A 337 -22.11 -13.35 19.11
C LEU A 337 -22.25 -11.85 19.45
N ASP A 338 -23.47 -11.33 19.51
CA ASP A 338 -23.75 -9.96 19.99
C ASP A 338 -23.40 -9.76 21.47
N THR A 339 -23.63 -10.79 22.29
CA THR A 339 -23.23 -10.78 23.71
C THR A 339 -21.71 -10.71 23.83
N LEU A 340 -20.99 -11.55 23.07
CA LEU A 340 -19.52 -11.62 23.06
C LEU A 340 -18.85 -10.33 22.55
N ASN A 341 -19.56 -9.56 21.73
CA ASN A 341 -19.07 -8.27 21.24
C ASN A 341 -19.29 -7.12 22.24
N SER A 342 -20.27 -7.26 23.14
CA SER A 342 -20.69 -6.20 24.09
C SER A 342 -20.07 -6.35 25.48
N GLU A 343 -19.93 -7.58 25.97
CA GLU A 343 -19.36 -7.88 27.28
C GLU A 343 -17.86 -8.19 27.14
N ALA A 344 -17.00 -7.40 27.80
CA ALA A 344 -15.58 -7.66 28.03
C ALA A 344 -14.85 -8.44 26.91
N VAL A 345 -14.59 -7.77 25.78
CA VAL A 345 -13.72 -8.17 24.64
C VAL A 345 -13.21 -9.62 24.73
N ASP A 346 -14.00 -10.60 24.26
CA ASP A 346 -13.55 -11.98 24.19
C ASP A 346 -12.26 -12.06 23.36
N SER A 347 -11.22 -12.67 23.94
CA SER A 347 -9.90 -12.74 23.32
C SER A 347 -9.91 -13.55 22.02
N ASP A 348 -10.73 -14.59 21.94
CA ASP A 348 -10.83 -15.45 20.76
C ASP A 348 -11.54 -14.71 19.62
N TRP A 349 -12.64 -13.98 19.92
CA TRP A 349 -13.31 -13.13 18.93
C TRP A 349 -12.37 -12.05 18.40
N THR A 350 -11.61 -11.40 19.28
CA THR A 350 -10.65 -10.35 18.90
C THR A 350 -9.55 -10.88 18.00
N ALA A 351 -9.03 -12.07 18.29
CA ALA A 351 -8.03 -12.73 17.46
C ALA A 351 -8.59 -13.10 16.06
N VAL A 352 -9.81 -13.66 16.00
CA VAL A 352 -10.47 -14.01 14.73
C VAL A 352 -10.77 -12.76 13.91
N ARG A 353 -11.36 -11.73 14.51
CA ARG A 353 -11.65 -10.45 13.84
C ARG A 353 -10.37 -9.77 13.36
N GLY A 354 -9.33 -9.72 14.20
CA GLY A 354 -8.02 -9.15 13.84
C GLY A 354 -7.41 -9.84 12.63
N TRP A 355 -7.43 -11.17 12.60
CA TRP A 355 -6.94 -11.94 11.46
C TRP A 355 -7.74 -11.66 10.18
N VAL A 356 -9.08 -11.56 10.27
CA VAL A 356 -9.92 -11.22 9.10
C VAL A 356 -9.59 -9.82 8.58
N ILE A 357 -9.42 -8.84 9.47
CA ILE A 357 -8.99 -7.48 9.09
C ILE A 357 -7.62 -7.52 8.41
N ASP A 358 -6.65 -8.26 8.95
CA ASP A 358 -5.33 -8.41 8.31
C ASP A 358 -5.43 -8.92 6.86
N GLN A 359 -6.36 -9.84 6.58
CA GLN A 359 -6.59 -10.31 5.20
C GLN A 359 -7.21 -9.26 4.27
N LEU A 360 -8.02 -8.34 4.79
CA LEU A 360 -8.52 -7.19 4.02
C LEU A 360 -7.37 -6.27 3.56
N PHE A 361 -6.26 -6.26 4.32
CA PHE A 361 -5.01 -5.56 3.98
C PHE A 361 -4.03 -6.42 3.18
N LEU A 362 -4.47 -7.59 2.69
CA LEU A 362 -3.65 -8.57 1.95
C LEU A 362 -2.42 -9.04 2.73
N ALA A 363 -2.48 -9.01 4.06
CA ALA A 363 -1.37 -9.40 4.91
C ALA A 363 -1.05 -10.90 4.74
N LYS A 364 0.24 -11.21 4.60
CA LYS A 364 0.77 -12.57 4.41
C LYS A 364 0.31 -13.26 3.11
N VAL A 365 -0.36 -12.56 2.20
CA VAL A 365 -0.66 -13.10 0.86
C VAL A 365 0.66 -13.22 0.09
N PRO A 366 1.01 -14.41 -0.45
CA PRO A 366 2.27 -14.59 -1.17
C PRO A 366 2.34 -13.70 -2.42
N LEU A 367 3.53 -13.19 -2.73
CA LEU A 367 3.74 -12.28 -3.86
C LEU A 367 3.26 -12.86 -5.20
N ASN A 368 3.38 -14.17 -5.41
CA ASN A 368 2.95 -14.85 -6.64
C ASN A 368 1.43 -14.79 -6.85
N HIS A 369 0.64 -14.57 -5.80
CA HIS A 369 -0.80 -14.31 -5.91
C HIS A 369 -1.11 -12.83 -6.16
N LEU A 370 -0.25 -11.91 -5.70
CA LEU A 370 -0.42 -10.46 -5.90
C LEU A 370 0.04 -10.02 -7.30
N VAL A 371 1.16 -10.57 -7.78
CA VAL A 371 1.78 -10.27 -9.06
C VAL A 371 1.89 -11.59 -9.83
N THR A 372 0.95 -11.82 -10.74
CA THR A 372 0.79 -13.11 -11.43
C THR A 372 1.83 -13.35 -12.53
N SER A 373 2.41 -12.28 -13.09
CA SER A 373 3.50 -12.35 -14.06
C SER A 373 4.56 -11.31 -13.75
N ALA A 374 5.84 -11.67 -13.88
CA ALA A 374 6.97 -10.75 -13.70
C ALA A 374 6.94 -9.58 -14.71
N GLU A 375 6.35 -9.79 -15.88
CA GLU A 375 6.21 -8.78 -16.95
C GLU A 375 5.19 -7.70 -16.59
N SER A 376 4.25 -7.99 -15.67
CA SER A 376 3.25 -7.03 -15.22
C SER A 376 3.84 -5.88 -14.40
N LEU A 377 5.02 -6.08 -13.80
CA LEU A 377 5.72 -5.10 -12.97
C LEU A 377 7.18 -4.90 -13.44
N PRO A 378 7.39 -4.26 -14.61
CA PRO A 378 8.74 -4.00 -15.14
C PRO A 378 9.51 -2.98 -14.29
N ARG A 379 10.82 -2.88 -14.49
CA ARG A 379 11.66 -1.87 -13.83
C ARG A 379 11.26 -0.46 -14.27
N GLU A 380 11.45 0.51 -13.39
CA GLU A 380 11.08 1.91 -13.60
C GLU A 380 9.62 2.06 -14.04
N SER A 381 8.70 1.48 -13.25
CA SER A 381 7.26 1.55 -13.54
C SER A 381 6.41 1.80 -12.32
N VAL A 382 5.25 2.41 -12.57
CA VAL A 382 4.15 2.52 -11.62
C VAL A 382 2.98 1.69 -12.13
N ARG A 383 2.51 0.76 -11.30
CA ARG A 383 1.41 -0.15 -11.64
C ARG A 383 0.23 0.03 -10.71
N THR A 384 -0.89 0.52 -11.22
CA THR A 384 -2.11 0.78 -10.44
C THR A 384 -3.04 -0.42 -10.44
N PHE A 385 -3.83 -0.61 -9.39
CA PHE A 385 -4.75 -1.74 -9.31
C PHE A 385 -5.94 -1.43 -8.39
N ALA A 386 -7.09 -2.02 -8.70
CA ALA A 386 -8.21 -2.18 -7.78
C ALA A 386 -8.08 -3.51 -7.03
N ILE A 387 -8.62 -3.56 -5.81
CA ILE A 387 -8.68 -4.80 -5.02
C ILE A 387 -10.03 -5.47 -5.29
N ASP A 388 -9.99 -6.74 -5.69
CA ASP A 388 -11.19 -7.57 -5.85
C ASP A 388 -11.70 -8.00 -4.47
N THR A 389 -12.79 -7.38 -4.02
CA THR A 389 -13.43 -7.69 -2.75
C THR A 389 -13.96 -9.12 -2.70
N THR A 390 -14.50 -9.65 -3.81
CA THR A 390 -15.01 -11.03 -3.86
C THR A 390 -13.87 -12.04 -3.75
N TRP A 391 -12.71 -11.74 -4.33
CA TRP A 391 -11.51 -12.56 -4.15
C TRP A 391 -11.07 -12.60 -2.69
N VAL A 392 -11.00 -11.43 -2.04
CA VAL A 392 -10.65 -11.34 -0.61
C VAL A 392 -11.68 -12.03 0.27
N GLU A 393 -12.97 -11.88 -0.03
CA GLU A 393 -14.05 -12.60 0.67
C GLU A 393 -13.95 -14.12 0.50
N CYS A 394 -13.49 -14.62 -0.65
CA CYS A 394 -13.21 -16.05 -0.84
C CYS A 394 -12.05 -16.52 0.05
N VAL A 395 -10.99 -15.73 0.21
CA VAL A 395 -9.89 -16.03 1.17
C VAL A 395 -10.44 -16.11 2.59
N VAL A 396 -11.23 -15.12 3.00
CA VAL A 396 -11.84 -15.09 4.34
C VAL A 396 -12.81 -16.27 4.53
N ASP A 397 -13.62 -16.60 3.53
CA ASP A 397 -14.52 -17.76 3.56
C ASP A 397 -13.76 -19.07 3.75
N GLY A 398 -12.69 -19.25 2.97
CA GLY A 398 -11.82 -20.42 3.06
C GLY A 398 -11.20 -20.54 4.45
N ALA A 399 -10.67 -19.44 4.99
CA ALA A 399 -10.10 -19.44 6.33
C ALA A 399 -11.11 -19.82 7.42
N LEU A 400 -12.31 -19.23 7.37
CA LEU A 400 -13.38 -19.51 8.33
C LEU A 400 -14.07 -20.86 8.13
N SER A 401 -13.78 -21.56 7.02
CA SER A 401 -14.26 -22.93 6.79
C SER A 401 -13.61 -24.00 7.66
N LEU A 402 -12.48 -23.65 8.28
CA LEU A 402 -11.77 -24.54 9.20
C LEU A 402 -12.50 -24.66 10.54
N ALA A 403 -12.14 -25.71 11.30
CA ALA A 403 -12.69 -25.99 12.62
C ALA A 403 -14.23 -26.15 12.66
N ASN A 404 -14.85 -26.47 11.52
CA ASN A 404 -16.26 -26.84 11.50
C ASN A 404 -16.45 -28.32 11.88
N HIS A 405 -17.03 -28.54 13.06
CA HIS A 405 -17.37 -29.87 13.59
C HIS A 405 -18.88 -30.06 13.79
N PHE A 406 -19.68 -29.02 13.56
CA PHE A 406 -21.07 -28.96 14.00
C PHE A 406 -22.06 -29.03 12.85
N SER A 407 -21.74 -28.41 11.70
CA SER A 407 -22.64 -28.37 10.55
C SER A 407 -22.04 -29.05 9.32
N GLN A 408 -22.85 -29.85 8.61
CA GLN A 408 -22.42 -30.52 7.37
C GLN A 408 -22.84 -29.75 6.12
N ASP A 409 -24.03 -29.14 6.12
CA ASP A 409 -24.62 -28.54 4.91
C ASP A 409 -24.62 -27.00 4.94
N ASP A 410 -24.90 -26.38 6.09
CA ASP A 410 -24.92 -24.92 6.25
C ASP A 410 -24.13 -24.44 7.48
N ASP A 411 -23.06 -23.68 7.26
CA ASP A 411 -22.19 -23.15 8.32
C ASP A 411 -22.71 -21.84 8.91
N VAL A 412 -23.79 -21.94 9.68
CA VAL A 412 -24.47 -20.80 10.34
C VAL A 412 -23.51 -19.93 11.15
N ILE A 413 -22.57 -20.54 11.88
CA ILE A 413 -21.59 -19.81 12.71
C ILE A 413 -20.65 -19.00 11.82
N ARG A 414 -20.16 -19.56 10.72
CA ARG A 414 -19.33 -18.81 9.75
C ARG A 414 -20.07 -17.61 9.18
N ARG A 415 -21.36 -17.76 8.84
CA ARG A 415 -22.20 -16.67 8.34
C ARG A 415 -22.34 -15.56 9.38
N ALA A 416 -22.67 -15.92 10.61
CA ALA A 416 -22.79 -14.98 11.72
C ALA A 416 -21.47 -14.23 11.99
N ILE A 417 -20.32 -14.91 11.92
CA ILE A 417 -18.99 -14.27 12.04
C ILE A 417 -18.80 -13.22 10.93
N LYS A 418 -19.08 -13.58 9.67
CA LYS A 418 -18.97 -12.65 8.53
C LYS A 418 -19.89 -11.45 8.68
N GLU A 419 -21.15 -11.67 9.07
CA GLU A 419 -22.12 -10.61 9.33
C GLU A 419 -21.61 -9.63 10.40
N LYS A 420 -21.06 -10.14 11.51
CA LYS A 420 -20.52 -9.26 12.56
C LYS A 420 -19.25 -8.54 12.18
N VAL A 421 -18.42 -9.10 11.31
CA VAL A 421 -17.29 -8.35 10.72
C VAL A 421 -17.83 -7.21 9.84
N ASN A 422 -18.87 -7.45 9.03
CA ASN A 422 -19.48 -6.42 8.20
C ASN A 422 -20.13 -5.31 9.06
N ASP A 423 -20.82 -5.68 10.14
CA ASP A 423 -21.36 -4.72 11.12
C ASP A 423 -20.25 -3.85 11.73
N PHE A 424 -19.10 -4.47 12.07
CA PHE A 424 -17.94 -3.74 12.57
C PHE A 424 -17.37 -2.74 11.55
N LEU A 425 -17.32 -3.11 10.26
CA LEU A 425 -16.85 -2.22 9.19
C LEU A 425 -17.85 -1.07 8.92
N ALA A 426 -19.14 -1.28 9.16
CA ALA A 426 -20.18 -0.28 8.98
C ALA A 426 -20.31 0.70 10.18
N THR A 427 -19.88 0.29 11.37
CA THR A 427 -20.05 1.06 12.60
C THR A 427 -18.88 2.02 12.85
N PRO A 428 -19.14 3.28 13.26
CA PRO A 428 -18.08 4.21 13.64
C PRO A 428 -17.29 3.73 14.87
N ILE A 429 -15.98 3.92 14.86
CA ILE A 429 -15.10 3.49 15.94
C ILE A 429 -15.40 4.29 17.21
N ALA A 430 -15.72 3.60 18.30
CA ALA A 430 -16.15 4.24 19.55
C ALA A 430 -15.00 4.84 20.39
N THR A 431 -13.78 4.30 20.28
CA THR A 431 -12.63 4.63 21.15
C THR A 431 -11.32 4.74 20.37
N GLY A 432 -10.36 5.50 20.90
CA GLY A 432 -9.02 5.66 20.31
C GLY A 432 -8.84 6.93 19.45
N PRO A 433 -7.66 7.09 18.82
CA PRO A 433 -7.32 8.29 18.04
C PRO A 433 -8.16 8.47 16.77
N ARG A 434 -8.82 7.41 16.29
CA ARG A 434 -9.74 7.41 15.13
C ARG A 434 -11.22 7.39 15.54
N ARG A 435 -11.55 7.94 16.71
CA ARG A 435 -12.91 7.93 17.24
C ARG A 435 -13.86 8.69 16.33
N GLY A 436 -15.01 8.08 16.03
CA GLY A 436 -16.05 8.67 15.18
C GLY A 436 -15.88 8.39 13.69
N SER A 437 -14.72 7.88 13.25
CA SER A 437 -14.53 7.45 11.87
C SER A 437 -14.82 5.97 11.70
N ARG A 438 -15.21 5.55 10.48
CA ARG A 438 -15.34 4.13 10.13
C ARG A 438 -13.97 3.49 9.88
N PRO A 439 -13.80 2.17 10.08
CA PRO A 439 -12.58 1.48 9.68
C PRO A 439 -12.30 1.65 8.17
N GLN A 440 -11.11 2.13 7.82
CA GLN A 440 -10.67 2.26 6.43
C GLN A 440 -10.20 0.91 5.90
N VAL A 441 -10.84 0.43 4.83
CA VAL A 441 -10.47 -0.80 4.12
C VAL A 441 -9.91 -0.43 2.75
N PRO A 442 -8.74 -0.96 2.34
CA PRO A 442 -8.17 -0.62 1.05
C PRO A 442 -9.03 -1.15 -0.09
N LYS A 443 -9.25 -0.32 -1.11
CA LYS A 443 -10.00 -0.65 -2.33
C LYS A 443 -9.15 -0.51 -3.59
N TRP A 444 -8.13 0.33 -3.54
CA TRP A 444 -7.26 0.64 -4.66
C TRP A 444 -5.83 0.82 -4.17
N GLY A 445 -4.85 0.67 -5.06
CA GLY A 445 -3.47 0.92 -4.73
C GLY A 445 -2.58 0.99 -5.95
N PHE A 446 -1.28 1.11 -5.68
CA PHE A 446 -0.27 1.04 -6.71
C PHE A 446 1.03 0.42 -6.20
N PHE A 447 1.74 -0.22 -7.12
CA PHE A 447 3.14 -0.55 -6.98
C PHE A 447 4.00 0.53 -7.58
N LEU A 448 5.10 0.85 -6.89
CA LEU A 448 6.18 1.68 -7.38
C LEU A 448 7.44 0.81 -7.45
N ARG A 449 7.90 0.50 -8.66
CA ARG A 449 9.15 -0.22 -8.90
C ARG A 449 10.18 0.71 -9.53
N SER A 450 11.18 1.15 -8.79
CA SER A 450 12.19 2.09 -9.29
C SER A 450 13.49 2.07 -8.48
N MET A 451 14.62 2.37 -9.13
CA MET A 451 15.89 2.70 -8.47
C MET A 451 15.75 3.88 -7.51
N ALA A 452 14.78 4.78 -7.73
CA ALA A 452 14.47 5.84 -6.79
C ALA A 452 14.08 5.29 -5.41
N VAL A 453 13.35 4.18 -5.34
CA VAL A 453 13.00 3.51 -4.08
C VAL A 453 14.23 2.95 -3.38
N THR A 454 15.19 2.44 -4.16
CA THR A 454 16.46 1.92 -3.63
C THR A 454 17.36 3.04 -3.11
N ALA A 455 17.44 4.15 -3.83
CA ALA A 455 18.21 5.32 -3.42
C ALA A 455 17.56 6.06 -2.23
N PHE A 456 16.23 6.00 -2.14
CA PHE A 456 15.42 6.74 -1.17
C PHE A 456 14.41 5.79 -0.51
N PRO A 457 14.81 5.03 0.54
CA PRO A 457 13.90 4.08 1.19
C PRO A 457 12.72 4.77 1.90
N ASP A 458 12.93 6.00 2.39
CA ASP A 458 11.91 6.80 3.09
C ASP A 458 11.20 7.79 2.15
N LEU A 459 10.84 7.34 0.95
CA LEU A 459 9.99 8.14 0.06
C LEU A 459 8.69 8.52 0.77
N LYS A 460 8.36 9.82 0.71
CA LYS A 460 7.16 10.36 1.32
C LYS A 460 6.02 10.32 0.29
N ILE A 461 4.91 9.71 0.66
CA ILE A 461 3.69 9.66 -0.16
C ILE A 461 2.61 10.45 0.57
N GLU A 462 2.07 11.47 -0.09
CA GLU A 462 0.97 12.31 0.40
C GLU A 462 -0.25 12.14 -0.50
N VAL A 463 -1.41 11.96 0.13
CA VAL A 463 -2.69 11.76 -0.57
C VAL A 463 -3.75 12.61 0.13
N PRO A 464 -3.85 13.90 -0.23
CA PRO A 464 -4.69 14.86 0.47
C PRO A 464 -6.13 14.37 0.66
N LEU A 465 -6.67 14.54 1.87
CA LEU A 465 -8.07 14.29 2.17
C LEU A 465 -8.95 15.47 1.72
N PRO A 466 -10.20 15.24 1.30
CA PRO A 466 -11.13 16.31 0.97
C PRO A 466 -11.49 17.17 2.20
N SER A 467 -11.77 18.45 1.98
CA SER A 467 -12.19 19.38 3.03
C SER A 467 -13.48 18.89 3.71
N GLY A 468 -13.47 18.74 5.03
CA GLY A 468 -14.63 18.26 5.80
C GLY A 468 -14.67 16.75 6.02
N SER A 469 -13.60 16.02 5.67
CA SER A 469 -13.41 14.61 6.05
C SER A 469 -13.53 14.37 7.56
N GLU A 470 -14.02 13.18 7.92
CA GLU A 470 -14.11 12.73 9.32
C GLU A 470 -12.75 12.84 10.02
N SER A 471 -12.75 13.29 11.27
CA SER A 471 -11.54 13.37 12.08
C SER A 471 -10.98 11.97 12.32
N GLY A 472 -9.68 11.77 12.04
CA GLY A 472 -8.99 10.49 12.26
C GLY A 472 -8.84 9.59 11.02
N LEU A 473 -9.29 10.03 9.84
CA LEU A 473 -8.97 9.35 8.59
C LEU A 473 -7.47 9.49 8.25
N SER A 474 -6.90 8.39 7.80
CA SER A 474 -5.52 8.32 7.30
C SER A 474 -5.48 8.69 5.82
N GLU A 475 -4.52 9.51 5.40
CA GLU A 475 -4.31 9.82 3.97
C GLU A 475 -3.97 8.56 3.17
N VAL A 476 -3.05 7.77 3.72
CA VAL A 476 -2.62 6.48 3.18
C VAL A 476 -3.07 5.38 4.13
N THR A 477 -3.74 4.36 3.59
CA THR A 477 -4.30 3.27 4.40
C THR A 477 -3.21 2.27 4.81
N TYR A 478 -2.30 1.94 3.89
CA TYR A 478 -1.16 1.05 4.15
C TYR A 478 -0.03 1.30 3.16
N MET A 479 1.22 1.22 3.64
CA MET A 479 2.42 1.33 2.81
C MET A 479 3.47 0.35 3.30
N GLN A 480 4.07 -0.41 2.38
CA GLN A 480 5.13 -1.36 2.71
C GLN A 480 6.18 -1.43 1.60
N LYS A 481 7.44 -1.54 1.99
CA LYS A 481 8.54 -1.92 1.08
C LYS A 481 8.57 -3.45 0.95
N LEU A 482 8.30 -3.98 -0.25
CA LEU A 482 8.29 -5.42 -0.51
C LEU A 482 9.68 -5.95 -0.91
N SER A 483 10.46 -5.12 -1.60
CA SER A 483 11.82 -5.40 -2.08
C SER A 483 12.61 -4.09 -2.08
N ASP A 484 13.93 -4.14 -2.29
CA ASP A 484 14.79 -2.96 -2.33
C ASP A 484 14.38 -1.91 -3.36
N ASP A 485 13.70 -2.34 -4.42
CA ASP A 485 13.21 -1.53 -5.53
C ASP A 485 11.68 -1.41 -5.59
N ILE A 486 10.90 -2.08 -4.72
CA ILE A 486 9.43 -2.17 -4.81
C ILE A 486 8.75 -1.68 -3.53
N ILE A 487 7.86 -0.70 -3.69
CA ILE A 487 6.88 -0.28 -2.67
C ILE A 487 5.47 -0.64 -3.13
N ILE A 488 4.64 -1.09 -2.20
CA ILE A 488 3.18 -1.17 -2.34
C ILE A 488 2.53 -0.07 -1.49
N CYS A 489 1.56 0.63 -2.07
CA CYS A 489 0.74 1.62 -1.38
C CYS A 489 -0.73 1.28 -1.60
N LEU A 490 -1.50 1.19 -0.52
CA LEU A 490 -2.93 0.89 -0.52
C LEU A 490 -3.73 2.07 0.02
N LEU A 491 -4.87 2.33 -0.62
CA LEU A 491 -5.78 3.43 -0.37
C LEU A 491 -7.22 2.91 -0.31
N ASP A 492 -8.03 3.54 0.52
CA ASP A 492 -9.46 3.28 0.67
C ASP A 492 -10.34 3.98 -0.38
N ARG A 493 -9.73 4.87 -1.18
CA ARG A 493 -10.35 5.69 -2.23
C ARG A 493 -9.88 5.27 -3.62
N CYS A 494 -10.80 5.29 -4.59
CA CYS A 494 -10.51 4.94 -5.98
C CYS A 494 -10.30 6.17 -6.88
N PRO A 495 -9.46 6.08 -7.93
CA PRO A 495 -9.36 7.10 -8.97
C PRO A 495 -10.73 7.34 -9.64
N GLY A 496 -11.07 8.61 -9.84
CA GLY A 496 -12.37 9.02 -10.39
C GLY A 496 -13.41 9.41 -9.34
N GLU A 497 -13.19 9.06 -8.06
CA GLU A 497 -13.96 9.63 -6.96
C GLU A 497 -13.54 11.08 -6.69
N SER A 498 -14.48 11.94 -6.29
CA SER A 498 -14.19 13.33 -5.89
C SER A 498 -13.27 13.43 -4.66
N THR A 499 -13.10 12.33 -3.96
CA THR A 499 -12.30 12.18 -2.73
C THR A 499 -10.80 12.01 -3.00
N LEU A 500 -10.39 11.61 -4.21
CA LEU A 500 -8.98 11.37 -4.57
C LEU A 500 -8.55 12.34 -5.68
N LYS A 501 -7.89 13.44 -5.30
CA LYS A 501 -7.45 14.49 -6.23
C LYS A 501 -6.08 14.23 -6.85
N SER A 502 -5.08 13.94 -6.02
CA SER A 502 -3.71 13.78 -6.45
C SER A 502 -2.93 12.88 -5.47
N ILE A 503 -1.88 12.26 -5.99
CA ILE A 503 -0.89 11.50 -5.22
C ILE A 503 0.44 12.19 -5.42
N THR A 504 1.07 12.62 -4.34
CA THR A 504 2.33 13.36 -4.39
C THR A 504 3.43 12.50 -3.78
N ILE A 505 4.44 12.18 -4.60
CA ILE A 505 5.63 11.44 -4.17
C ILE A 505 6.78 12.42 -4.04
N THR A 506 7.38 12.51 -2.85
CA THR A 506 8.48 13.43 -2.57
C THR A 506 9.65 12.72 -1.91
N GLN A 507 10.85 13.29 -2.08
CA GLN A 507 12.01 12.86 -1.33
C GLN A 507 11.81 13.10 0.17
N PRO A 508 12.41 12.28 1.04
CA PRO A 508 12.38 12.51 2.48
C PRO A 508 12.95 13.88 2.85
N GLY A 509 12.21 14.65 3.64
CA GLY A 509 12.59 16.03 4.00
C GLY A 509 13.85 16.17 4.85
N HIS A 510 14.34 15.08 5.45
CA HIS A 510 15.51 15.03 6.32
C HIS A 510 16.80 14.66 5.57
N GLN A 511 16.71 14.39 4.27
CA GLN A 511 17.84 13.89 3.53
C GLN A 511 18.84 15.00 3.17
N GLN A 512 20.12 14.63 3.16
CA GLN A 512 21.18 15.47 2.61
C GLN A 512 21.02 15.56 1.09
N GLY A 513 20.85 16.77 0.58
CA GLY A 513 20.74 17.05 -0.84
C GLY A 513 21.84 18.00 -1.30
N PHE A 514 22.33 17.78 -2.52
CA PHE A 514 23.14 18.74 -3.25
C PHE A 514 22.32 19.22 -4.44
N SER A 515 21.73 20.41 -4.32
CA SER A 515 20.96 21.01 -5.40
C SER A 515 21.32 22.47 -5.49
N LEU A 516 21.78 22.89 -6.67
CA LEU A 516 21.83 24.30 -7.03
C LEU A 516 21.19 24.45 -8.41
N GLY A 517 19.99 25.03 -8.41
CA GLY A 517 19.24 25.23 -9.64
C GLY A 517 18.66 23.96 -10.25
N ASN A 518 18.15 24.13 -11.47
CA ASN A 518 17.69 23.03 -12.31
C ASN A 518 18.86 22.45 -13.10
N LYS A 519 19.79 23.29 -13.55
CA LYS A 519 20.98 22.88 -14.31
C LYS A 519 22.17 23.76 -13.95
N LEU A 520 23.29 23.13 -13.61
CA LEU A 520 24.57 23.80 -13.38
C LEU A 520 25.61 23.17 -14.30
N THR A 521 26.21 23.97 -15.17
CA THR A 521 27.28 23.56 -16.08
C THR A 521 28.56 24.36 -15.80
N ALA A 522 29.63 24.05 -16.51
CA ALA A 522 30.91 24.74 -16.37
C ALA A 522 30.80 26.27 -16.58
N ASN A 523 29.83 26.76 -17.36
CA ASN A 523 29.72 28.18 -17.72
C ASN A 523 28.31 28.76 -17.56
N ASN A 524 27.33 27.97 -17.14
CA ASN A 524 25.92 28.40 -17.08
C ASN A 524 25.21 27.80 -15.87
N ILE A 525 24.33 28.59 -15.26
CA ILE A 525 23.42 28.16 -14.20
C ILE A 525 21.99 28.54 -14.58
N ASP A 526 21.10 27.56 -14.61
CA ASP A 526 19.67 27.72 -14.87
C ASP A 526 18.89 27.51 -13.57
N LEU A 527 18.14 28.54 -13.17
CA LEU A 527 17.32 28.53 -11.97
C LEU A 527 15.86 28.74 -12.34
N GLN A 528 14.98 27.92 -11.77
CA GLN A 528 13.55 28.08 -11.86
C GLN A 528 13.00 28.59 -10.52
N PHE A 529 12.40 29.78 -10.54
CA PHE A 529 11.79 30.40 -9.37
C PHE A 529 10.30 30.09 -9.36
N ARG A 530 9.86 29.26 -8.42
CA ARG A 530 8.42 29.06 -8.18
C ARG A 530 7.85 30.27 -7.47
N PHE A 531 6.70 30.74 -7.95
CA PHE A 531 6.00 31.83 -7.30
C PHE A 531 5.37 31.35 -5.99
N LEU A 532 5.53 32.16 -4.95
CA LEU A 532 4.82 31.98 -3.68
C LEU A 532 3.72 33.03 -3.59
N PRO A 533 2.46 32.64 -3.34
CA PRO A 533 1.40 33.61 -3.12
C PRO A 533 1.75 34.45 -1.89
N THR A 534 1.79 35.77 -2.07
CA THR A 534 2.12 36.74 -1.00
C THR A 534 0.91 37.16 -0.17
N GLN A 535 -0.30 36.81 -0.61
CA GLN A 535 -1.54 37.09 0.12
C GLN A 535 -1.91 35.92 1.05
N PRO A 536 -2.25 36.19 2.32
CA PRO A 536 -2.76 35.16 3.23
C PRO A 536 -4.06 34.55 2.69
N GLY A 537 -4.15 33.22 2.65
CA GLY A 537 -5.36 32.49 2.26
C GLY A 537 -5.46 32.10 0.79
N VAL A 538 -4.54 32.54 -0.08
CA VAL A 538 -4.48 32.15 -1.49
C VAL A 538 -3.71 30.83 -1.62
N LYS A 539 -4.31 29.82 -2.27
CA LYS A 539 -3.64 28.54 -2.51
C LYS A 539 -2.98 28.53 -3.89
N LEU A 540 -1.89 27.77 -4.04
CA LEU A 540 -1.18 27.64 -5.33
C LEU A 540 -2.07 27.08 -6.46
N GLU A 541 -3.12 26.34 -6.10
CA GLU A 541 -4.12 25.77 -7.01
C GLU A 541 -5.05 26.81 -7.66
N ASP A 542 -5.15 28.00 -7.08
CA ASP A 542 -6.00 29.10 -7.61
C ASP A 542 -5.28 29.93 -8.70
N ILE A 543 -4.01 29.62 -8.97
CA ILE A 543 -3.14 30.37 -9.86
C ILE A 543 -3.23 29.83 -11.30
N LYS A 544 -3.73 30.63 -12.24
CA LYS A 544 -3.70 30.34 -13.68
C LYS A 544 -2.48 31.01 -14.34
N GLY A 545 -1.71 30.26 -15.14
CA GLY A 545 -0.52 30.75 -15.87
C GLY A 545 0.78 30.00 -15.55
N ASP A 546 1.92 30.54 -15.98
CA ASP A 546 3.24 29.96 -15.67
C ASP A 546 3.51 29.99 -14.16
N MET A 547 3.60 28.80 -13.55
CA MET A 547 3.82 28.64 -12.10
C MET A 547 5.26 28.94 -11.65
N ALA A 548 6.15 29.20 -12.60
CA ALA A 548 7.54 29.53 -12.30
C ALA A 548 8.20 30.34 -13.42
N VAL A 549 9.21 31.13 -13.07
CA VAL A 549 10.07 31.83 -14.02
C VAL A 549 11.45 31.19 -14.04
N SER A 550 11.89 30.80 -15.22
CA SER A 550 13.26 30.36 -15.45
C SER A 550 14.15 31.56 -15.79
N LYS A 551 15.32 31.63 -15.17
CA LYS A 551 16.40 32.56 -15.55
C LYS A 551 17.71 31.79 -15.64
N SER A 552 18.56 32.22 -16.58
CA SER A 552 19.87 31.66 -16.83
C SER A 552 20.94 32.72 -16.61
N TRP A 553 22.05 32.32 -15.98
CA TRP A 553 23.22 33.17 -15.79
C TRP A 553 24.45 32.46 -16.33
N THR A 554 25.27 33.19 -17.08
CA THR A 554 26.56 32.72 -17.55
C THR A 554 27.70 33.37 -16.76
N ASP A 555 28.92 32.87 -16.91
CA ASP A 555 30.12 33.43 -16.24
C ASP A 555 30.34 34.93 -16.50
N HIS A 556 29.78 35.47 -17.58
CA HIS A 556 29.90 36.89 -17.95
C HIS A 556 28.65 37.72 -17.62
N THR A 557 27.64 37.13 -16.98
CA THR A 557 26.44 37.90 -16.61
C THR A 557 26.71 38.86 -15.46
N VAL A 558 26.29 40.11 -15.64
CA VAL A 558 26.39 41.16 -14.62
C VAL A 558 25.00 41.54 -14.13
N PRO A 559 24.75 41.52 -12.81
CA PRO A 559 25.66 41.07 -11.74
C PRO A 559 25.74 39.52 -11.64
N PRO A 560 26.90 38.97 -11.26
CA PRO A 560 27.07 37.52 -11.15
C PRO A 560 26.37 36.99 -9.90
N ILE A 561 25.63 35.89 -10.05
CA ILE A 561 25.01 35.19 -8.90
C ILE A 561 25.88 34.05 -8.38
N TYR A 562 26.92 33.66 -9.13
CA TYR A 562 27.78 32.52 -8.85
C TYR A 562 29.22 32.85 -9.22
N HIS A 563 30.18 32.38 -8.44
CA HIS A 563 31.60 32.58 -8.67
C HIS A 563 32.25 31.25 -9.08
N TRP A 564 32.38 31.05 -10.39
CA TRP A 564 32.85 29.82 -11.02
C TRP A 564 34.21 29.33 -10.51
N PRO A 565 35.26 30.16 -10.36
CA PRO A 565 36.57 29.68 -9.89
C PRO A 565 36.54 29.04 -8.49
N SER A 566 35.70 29.57 -7.59
CA SER A 566 35.57 29.06 -6.22
C SER A 566 34.46 28.01 -6.04
N HIS A 567 33.61 27.85 -7.05
CA HIS A 567 32.34 27.11 -7.02
C HIS A 567 31.36 27.59 -5.94
N THR A 568 31.22 28.90 -5.76
CA THR A 568 30.46 29.50 -4.65
C THR A 568 29.29 30.35 -5.15
N LEU A 569 28.10 30.14 -4.58
CA LEU A 569 26.92 30.98 -4.79
C LEU A 569 27.06 32.29 -4.02
N LEU A 570 26.82 33.40 -4.71
CA LEU A 570 26.80 34.74 -4.13
C LEU A 570 25.41 35.01 -3.55
N SER A 571 25.21 34.60 -2.29
CA SER A 571 23.88 34.55 -1.65
C SER A 571 23.11 35.87 -1.65
N GLN A 572 23.79 37.01 -1.47
CA GLN A 572 23.14 38.33 -1.48
C GLN A 572 22.59 38.70 -2.86
N GLU A 573 23.40 38.54 -3.91
CA GLU A 573 22.95 38.84 -5.27
C GLU A 573 21.92 37.83 -5.74
N PHE A 574 22.10 36.55 -5.41
CA PHE A 574 21.10 35.52 -5.64
C PHE A 574 19.76 35.89 -4.98
N ALA A 575 19.75 36.31 -3.71
CA ALA A 575 18.54 36.74 -3.01
C ALA A 575 17.90 37.96 -3.68
N ARG A 576 18.71 38.96 -4.08
CA ARG A 576 18.23 40.15 -4.80
C ARG A 576 17.57 39.79 -6.13
N GLN A 577 18.21 38.94 -6.93
CA GLN A 577 17.67 38.44 -8.19
C GLN A 577 16.41 37.60 -8.03
N SER A 578 16.36 36.79 -6.97
CA SER A 578 15.18 36.00 -6.61
C SER A 578 13.99 36.91 -6.32
N VAL A 579 14.19 37.93 -5.48
CA VAL A 579 13.14 38.92 -5.17
C VAL A 579 12.71 39.68 -6.43
N LEU A 580 13.64 40.09 -7.30
CA LEU A 580 13.30 40.75 -8.57
C LEU A 580 12.53 39.84 -9.52
N ALA A 581 12.85 38.55 -9.57
CA ALA A 581 12.13 37.58 -10.37
C ALA A 581 10.70 37.37 -9.85
N LEU A 582 10.54 37.30 -8.53
CA LEU A 582 9.25 37.10 -7.86
C LEU A 582 8.36 38.35 -7.83
N ARG A 583 8.93 39.57 -7.92
CA ARG A 583 8.20 40.84 -7.81
C ARG A 583 7.55 41.35 -9.10
N LYS A 584 7.65 40.65 -10.24
CA LYS A 584 7.03 41.11 -11.50
C LYS A 584 5.50 41.20 -11.34
N PRO A 585 4.90 42.41 -11.36
CA PRO A 585 3.45 42.55 -11.36
C PRO A 585 2.91 42.15 -12.74
N ASN A 586 1.72 41.52 -12.78
CA ASN A 586 0.96 41.12 -13.97
C ASN A 586 1.25 39.74 -14.59
N ILE A 587 1.81 38.77 -13.86
CA ILE A 587 1.94 37.39 -14.38
C ILE A 587 0.67 36.54 -14.12
N PHE A 588 -0.21 36.97 -13.21
CA PHE A 588 -1.42 36.24 -12.86
C PHE A 588 -2.69 37.02 -13.20
N GLU A 589 -3.61 36.39 -13.92
CA GLU A 589 -5.03 36.74 -13.90
C GLU A 589 -5.69 35.92 -12.79
N TRP A 590 -6.22 36.61 -11.79
CA TRP A 590 -7.00 35.98 -10.73
C TRP A 590 -8.33 35.53 -11.33
N ALA A 591 -8.70 34.26 -11.13
CA ALA A 591 -10.06 33.83 -11.45
C ALA A 591 -11.01 34.57 -10.51
N GLY A 592 -11.82 35.46 -11.07
CA GLY A 592 -12.87 36.18 -10.34
C GLY A 592 -13.96 35.27 -9.82
#